data_AF-A0A6C0J1F2-F1
#
_entry.id   AF-A0A6C0J1F2-F1
#
_cell.length_a   1.000
_cell.length_b   1.000
_cell.length_c   1.000
_cell.angle_alpha   90.00
_cell.angle_beta   90.00
_cell.angle_gamma   90.00
#
_symmetry.space_group_name_H-M   'P 1'
#
loop_
_entity.id
_entity.type
_entity.pdbx_description
1 polymer ?
#
loop_
_entity_poly.entity_id
_entity_poly.type
_entity_poly.pdbx_seq_one_letter_code
_entity_poly.pdbx_strand_id
1 'polypeptide(L)'
;MTINLPKEYNNKWYIWNDKVLDNLEFSDCNDSIKGYCTKNKTTKECIESCKGNDCSYGYNITLSNKERICANIANKGNNTNPIYRLIPKDSVKGLKNVKIDTFINKDVFPYPPSNGLKVFFQDLCNLQNINTNKVLDLNNLINKDYGDSNTKVTLSKKCKNELQIISNKPKTFFSESTIVTFGENLSLNLPSSILFIKALSNSILYWGSDAISYNDDDYTIVLESLTKKDGEHINYGDEFLIKILDCYVVYDEINNLLSITNFNKEKAIKNNGVFRLITNRKGYYCEDNICKNDRVNSLSESDKKIYRDKDCWNMCKNPIIKNKSLHDDKSLHELKVVSQKNGGKFNYIYLLIGIITVLIIVVIVLKYF
;
A
#
# COMPACT_ATOMS: atom_id res chain seq x y z
N MET A 1 29.50 15.44 1.42
CA MET A 1 28.48 14.40 1.68
C MET A 1 28.38 13.57 0.43
N THR A 2 28.76 12.29 0.50
CA THR A 2 28.84 11.42 -0.68
C THR A 2 27.45 10.85 -0.96
N ILE A 3 26.92 11.14 -2.15
CA ILE A 3 25.65 10.63 -2.62
C ILE A 3 25.86 9.15 -2.97
N ASN A 4 25.29 8.23 -2.20
CA ASN A 4 25.38 6.80 -2.47
C ASN A 4 24.32 6.40 -3.51
N LEU A 5 24.61 6.65 -4.79
CA LEU A 5 23.81 6.18 -5.91
C LEU A 5 24.10 4.69 -6.18
N PRO A 6 23.13 3.95 -6.75
CA PRO A 6 23.40 2.60 -7.22
C PRO A 6 24.47 2.59 -8.32
N LYS A 7 25.23 1.50 -8.39
CA LYS A 7 26.22 1.33 -9.45
C LYS A 7 25.53 0.95 -10.74
N GLU A 8 25.80 1.67 -11.81
CA GLU A 8 25.33 1.33 -13.14
C GLU A 8 26.17 0.21 -13.77
N TYR A 9 25.50 -0.70 -14.49
CA TYR A 9 26.12 -1.79 -15.25
C TYR A 9 25.46 -1.95 -16.63
N ASN A 10 26.29 -2.02 -17.67
CA ASN A 10 25.89 -2.18 -19.08
C ASN A 10 24.78 -1.22 -19.55
N ASN A 11 24.73 0.00 -19.00
CA ASN A 11 23.70 1.00 -19.29
C ASN A 11 22.26 0.49 -19.20
N LYS A 12 22.01 -0.60 -18.47
CA LYS A 12 20.71 -1.29 -18.39
C LYS A 12 20.36 -1.70 -16.96
N TRP A 13 21.36 -1.91 -16.11
CA TRP A 13 21.15 -2.42 -14.77
C TRP A 13 21.70 -1.44 -13.74
N TYR A 14 20.96 -1.31 -12.65
CA TYR A 14 21.45 -0.70 -11.42
C TYR A 14 21.72 -1.79 -10.39
N ILE A 15 22.83 -1.66 -9.67
CA ILE A 15 23.27 -2.57 -8.62
C ILE A 15 23.31 -1.81 -7.30
N TRP A 16 22.52 -2.27 -6.34
CA TRP A 16 22.51 -1.79 -4.96
C TRP A 16 23.26 -2.77 -4.07
N ASN A 17 24.36 -2.30 -3.49
CA ASN A 17 25.14 -3.08 -2.54
C ASN A 17 24.47 -3.01 -1.16
N ASP A 18 24.49 -4.14 -0.45
CA ASP A 18 23.98 -4.31 0.91
C ASP A 18 22.51 -3.90 1.09
N LYS A 19 21.75 -3.99 0.00
CA LYS A 19 20.30 -3.86 -0.03
C LYS A 19 19.67 -5.19 -0.40
N VAL A 20 18.46 -5.42 0.10
CA VAL A 20 17.58 -6.54 -0.26
C VAL A 20 16.18 -5.99 -0.53
N LEU A 21 15.32 -6.72 -1.23
CA LEU A 21 13.91 -6.36 -1.24
C LEU A 21 13.29 -6.79 0.08
N ASP A 22 12.42 -5.96 0.62
CA ASP A 22 11.62 -6.26 1.79
C ASP A 22 10.79 -7.52 1.52
N ASN A 23 10.90 -8.50 2.43
CA ASN A 23 10.51 -9.90 2.28
C ASN A 23 11.35 -10.75 1.30
N LEU A 24 12.69 -10.71 1.42
CA LEU A 24 13.55 -11.76 0.85
C LEU A 24 13.15 -13.11 1.46
N GLU A 25 12.45 -13.94 0.70
CA GLU A 25 12.11 -15.29 1.11
C GLU A 25 13.12 -16.29 0.51
N PHE A 26 13.45 -17.37 1.23
CA PHE A 26 14.24 -18.47 0.63
C PHE A 26 13.53 -19.12 -0.59
N SER A 27 12.23 -18.85 -0.76
CA SER A 27 11.43 -19.19 -1.95
C SER A 27 11.84 -18.41 -3.21
N ASP A 28 12.62 -17.33 -3.08
CA ASP A 28 13.14 -16.56 -4.22
C ASP A 28 13.97 -17.43 -5.18
N CYS A 29 14.58 -18.51 -4.69
CA CYS A 29 15.23 -19.51 -5.55
C CYS A 29 14.23 -20.24 -6.45
N ASN A 30 13.07 -20.60 -5.91
CA ASN A 30 11.97 -21.25 -6.67
C ASN A 30 11.34 -20.27 -7.66
N ASP A 31 11.41 -18.97 -7.36
CA ASP A 31 10.90 -17.89 -8.20
C ASP A 31 11.90 -17.37 -9.24
N SER A 32 13.12 -17.93 -9.27
CA SER A 32 14.08 -17.65 -10.33
C SER A 32 13.60 -18.16 -11.69
N ILE A 33 14.19 -17.66 -12.79
CA ILE A 33 13.88 -18.14 -14.16
C ILE A 33 13.95 -19.67 -14.28
N LYS A 34 14.85 -20.31 -13.51
CA LYS A 34 15.09 -21.75 -13.59
C LYS A 34 14.31 -22.57 -12.56
N GLY A 35 13.60 -21.94 -11.63
CA GLY A 35 13.01 -22.61 -10.47
C GLY A 35 14.03 -23.06 -9.42
N TYR A 36 15.29 -22.63 -9.52
CA TYR A 36 16.33 -22.84 -8.51
C TYR A 36 17.43 -21.77 -8.61
N CYS A 37 18.08 -21.46 -7.48
CA CYS A 37 19.23 -20.56 -7.47
C CYS A 37 20.47 -21.22 -8.08
N THR A 38 21.21 -20.47 -8.89
CA THR A 38 22.50 -20.91 -9.41
C THR A 38 23.64 -20.55 -8.47
N LYS A 39 24.70 -21.35 -8.44
CA LYS A 39 25.83 -21.17 -7.51
C LYS A 39 27.08 -20.63 -8.21
N ASN A 40 27.95 -20.03 -7.42
CA ASN A 40 29.31 -19.60 -7.78
C ASN A 40 29.42 -18.63 -8.96
N LYS A 41 28.33 -17.91 -9.26
CA LYS A 41 28.33 -16.80 -10.21
C LYS A 41 28.63 -15.49 -9.52
N THR A 42 29.39 -14.62 -10.17
CA THR A 42 29.49 -13.21 -9.84
C THR A 42 28.18 -12.47 -10.13
N THR A 43 28.03 -11.25 -9.60
CA THR A 43 26.86 -10.39 -9.87
C THR A 43 26.67 -10.15 -11.37
N LYS A 44 27.75 -9.96 -12.13
CA LYS A 44 27.71 -9.76 -13.58
C LYS A 44 27.20 -11.00 -14.32
N GLU A 45 27.76 -12.17 -14.02
CA GLU A 45 27.33 -13.45 -14.61
C GLU A 45 25.89 -13.81 -14.22
N CYS A 46 25.44 -13.35 -13.04
CA CYS A 46 24.05 -13.47 -12.61
C CYS A 46 23.13 -12.62 -13.50
N ILE A 47 23.47 -11.34 -13.70
CA ILE A 47 22.75 -10.41 -14.59
C ILE A 47 22.73 -10.92 -16.03
N GLU A 48 23.87 -11.38 -16.56
CA GLU A 48 23.99 -11.88 -17.94
C GLU A 48 23.19 -13.16 -18.19
N SER A 49 22.79 -13.85 -17.12
CA SER A 49 21.86 -14.97 -17.23
C SER A 49 20.39 -14.56 -17.40
N CYS A 50 20.06 -13.27 -17.24
CA CYS A 50 18.80 -12.68 -17.72
C CYS A 50 18.85 -12.52 -19.25
N LYS A 51 18.22 -13.45 -19.97
CA LYS A 51 18.04 -13.31 -21.43
C LYS A 51 16.75 -12.56 -21.72
N GLY A 52 16.78 -11.60 -22.65
CA GLY A 52 15.60 -10.84 -23.06
C GLY A 52 14.87 -10.17 -21.88
N ASN A 53 13.61 -10.57 -21.67
CA ASN A 53 12.73 -10.09 -20.60
C ASN A 53 12.45 -11.14 -19.52
N ASP A 54 13.21 -12.24 -19.49
CA ASP A 54 12.97 -13.38 -18.59
C ASP A 54 13.16 -12.99 -17.11
N CYS A 55 14.08 -12.04 -16.83
CA CYS A 55 14.20 -11.39 -15.54
C CYS A 55 14.46 -9.89 -15.65
N SER A 56 13.99 -9.19 -14.62
CA SER A 56 14.08 -7.73 -14.50
C SER A 56 14.70 -7.28 -13.18
N TYR A 57 14.96 -8.21 -12.25
CA TYR A 57 15.67 -7.96 -11.01
C TYR A 57 16.14 -9.27 -10.36
N GLY A 58 16.97 -9.17 -9.32
CA GLY A 58 17.40 -10.31 -8.54
C GLY A 58 18.53 -9.99 -7.58
N TYR A 59 19.15 -11.03 -7.04
CA TYR A 59 20.20 -10.93 -6.03
C TYR A 59 21.41 -11.79 -6.36
N ASN A 60 22.58 -11.29 -5.99
CA ASN A 60 23.77 -12.10 -5.76
C ASN A 60 24.14 -12.04 -4.28
N ILE A 61 24.05 -13.18 -3.59
CA ILE A 61 24.36 -13.31 -2.18
C ILE A 61 25.71 -14.02 -2.06
N THR A 62 26.69 -13.37 -1.47
CA THR A 62 27.97 -13.99 -1.11
C THR A 62 27.96 -14.33 0.38
N LEU A 63 27.98 -15.62 0.68
CA LEU A 63 27.99 -16.18 2.03
C LEU A 63 29.38 -16.02 2.68
N SER A 64 29.44 -16.20 4.00
CA SER A 64 30.70 -16.10 4.77
C SER A 64 31.76 -17.13 4.33
N ASN A 65 31.33 -18.28 3.80
CA ASN A 65 32.21 -19.30 3.22
C ASN A 65 32.68 -18.96 1.78
N LYS A 66 32.39 -17.76 1.28
CA LYS A 66 32.65 -17.27 -0.09
C LYS A 66 31.82 -17.93 -1.20
N GLU A 67 30.92 -18.85 -0.86
CA GLU A 67 29.94 -19.38 -1.82
C GLU A 67 29.02 -18.24 -2.28
N ARG A 68 28.72 -18.24 -3.58
CA ARG A 68 27.80 -17.25 -4.16
C ARG A 68 26.51 -17.93 -4.59
N ILE A 69 25.40 -17.30 -4.26
CA ILE A 69 24.06 -17.71 -4.65
C ILE A 69 23.50 -16.61 -5.54
N CYS A 70 23.11 -16.98 -6.76
CA CYS A 70 22.49 -16.11 -7.74
C CYS A 70 21.02 -16.48 -7.89
N ALA A 71 20.15 -15.51 -7.59
CA ALA A 71 18.71 -15.59 -7.75
C ALA A 71 18.27 -14.54 -8.77
N ASN A 72 18.10 -14.95 -10.02
CA ASN A 72 17.62 -14.13 -11.13
C ASN A 72 16.09 -14.28 -11.24
N ILE A 73 15.35 -13.39 -10.58
CA ILE A 73 13.91 -13.55 -10.34
C ILE A 73 13.13 -13.40 -11.64
N ALA A 74 12.28 -14.39 -11.93
CA ALA A 74 11.48 -14.43 -13.13
C ALA A 74 10.54 -13.21 -13.20
N ASN A 75 10.45 -12.58 -14.36
CA ASN A 75 9.54 -11.46 -14.55
C ASN A 75 8.10 -11.97 -14.71
N LYS A 76 7.36 -12.09 -13.60
CA LYS A 76 5.96 -12.53 -13.58
C LYS A 76 4.95 -11.43 -13.99
N GLY A 77 5.39 -10.35 -14.62
CA GLY A 77 4.52 -9.22 -14.99
C GLY A 77 4.02 -8.41 -13.80
N ASN A 78 4.82 -8.33 -12.73
CA ASN A 78 4.42 -7.60 -11.54
C ASN A 78 4.58 -6.08 -11.75
N ASN A 79 3.52 -5.31 -11.51
CA ASN A 79 3.51 -3.84 -11.63
C ASN A 79 4.19 -3.14 -10.44
N THR A 80 4.63 -3.89 -9.43
CA THR A 80 5.37 -3.37 -8.28
C THR A 80 6.81 -3.03 -8.70
N ASN A 81 7.19 -1.74 -8.70
CA ASN A 81 8.59 -1.37 -8.91
C ASN A 81 9.43 -1.81 -7.68
N PRO A 82 10.39 -2.73 -7.85
CA PRO A 82 11.16 -3.31 -6.74
C PRO A 82 12.01 -2.27 -5.99
N ILE A 83 12.29 -1.11 -6.58
CA ILE A 83 13.05 -0.03 -5.92
C ILE A 83 12.35 0.44 -4.64
N TYR A 84 11.01 0.48 -4.61
CA TYR A 84 10.25 0.87 -3.42
C TYR A 84 10.40 -0.11 -2.25
N ARG A 85 10.85 -1.34 -2.51
CA ARG A 85 11.03 -2.39 -1.52
C ARG A 85 12.47 -2.51 -1.04
N LEU A 86 13.41 -1.71 -1.55
CA LEU A 86 14.82 -1.85 -1.18
C LEU A 86 15.06 -1.40 0.27
N ILE A 87 15.41 -2.35 1.14
CA ILE A 87 15.79 -2.10 2.54
C ILE A 87 17.26 -2.47 2.78
N PRO A 88 17.92 -1.90 3.80
CA PRO A 88 19.24 -2.35 4.23
C PRO A 88 19.22 -3.85 4.57
N LYS A 89 20.23 -4.61 4.13
CA LYS A 89 20.32 -6.05 4.44
C LYS A 89 20.31 -6.32 5.95
N ASP A 90 20.85 -5.39 6.75
CA ASP A 90 20.97 -5.54 8.20
C ASP A 90 19.62 -5.44 8.93
N SER A 91 18.57 -4.95 8.24
CA SER A 91 17.19 -4.97 8.72
C SER A 91 16.60 -6.38 8.73
N VAL A 92 17.21 -7.34 8.01
CA VAL A 92 16.76 -8.74 7.94
C VAL A 92 17.65 -9.61 8.81
N LYS A 93 17.02 -10.35 9.74
CA LYS A 93 17.74 -11.29 10.63
C LYS A 93 18.42 -12.37 9.78
N GLY A 94 19.71 -12.58 10.02
CA GLY A 94 20.51 -13.60 9.32
C GLY A 94 21.34 -13.07 8.14
N LEU A 95 21.10 -11.84 7.68
CA LEU A 95 21.85 -11.27 6.54
C LEU A 95 23.00 -10.31 6.94
N LYS A 96 23.27 -10.15 8.24
CA LYS A 96 24.32 -9.25 8.74
C LYS A 96 25.71 -9.59 8.20
N ASN A 97 26.04 -10.89 8.11
CA ASN A 97 27.38 -11.37 7.77
C ASN A 97 27.53 -11.86 6.32
N VAL A 98 26.55 -11.54 5.47
CA VAL A 98 26.61 -11.83 4.04
C VAL A 98 26.75 -10.54 3.26
N LYS A 99 27.41 -10.60 2.10
CA LYS A 99 27.38 -9.52 1.13
C LYS A 99 26.24 -9.76 0.16
N ILE A 100 25.47 -8.73 -0.15
CA ILE A 100 24.37 -8.83 -1.11
C ILE A 100 24.48 -7.73 -2.15
N ASP A 101 24.42 -8.10 -3.42
CA ASP A 101 24.23 -7.18 -4.53
C ASP A 101 22.83 -7.42 -5.11
N THR A 102 21.91 -6.47 -4.91
CA THR A 102 20.59 -6.49 -5.58
C THR A 102 20.73 -5.77 -6.91
N PHE A 103 20.28 -6.40 -8.00
CA PHE A 103 20.31 -5.80 -9.33
C PHE A 103 18.89 -5.61 -9.87
N ILE A 104 18.64 -4.48 -10.54
CA ILE A 104 17.33 -4.14 -11.13
C ILE A 104 17.55 -3.55 -12.52
N ASN A 105 16.79 -4.03 -13.49
CA ASN A 105 16.79 -3.57 -14.87
C ASN A 105 16.07 -2.22 -14.97
N LYS A 106 16.80 -1.16 -15.31
CA LYS A 106 16.27 0.21 -15.36
C LYS A 106 15.34 0.47 -16.55
N ASP A 107 15.42 -0.36 -17.60
CA ASP A 107 14.53 -0.25 -18.76
C ASP A 107 13.12 -0.72 -18.41
N VAL A 108 13.00 -1.63 -17.43
CA VAL A 108 11.72 -2.15 -16.92
C VAL A 108 11.27 -1.35 -15.70
N PHE A 109 12.19 -1.07 -14.78
CA PHE A 109 11.93 -0.38 -13.53
C PHE A 109 12.85 0.84 -13.40
N PRO A 110 12.43 2.02 -13.91
CA PRO A 110 13.29 3.19 -13.95
C PRO A 110 13.65 3.68 -12.54
N TYR A 111 14.89 4.13 -12.39
CA TYR A 111 15.41 4.83 -11.21
C TYR A 111 15.87 6.24 -11.60
N PRO A 112 15.55 7.28 -10.81
CA PRO A 112 14.61 7.25 -9.68
C PRO A 112 13.16 6.98 -10.14
N PRO A 113 12.35 6.24 -9.37
CA PRO A 113 10.93 6.10 -9.65
C PRO A 113 10.20 7.44 -9.51
N SER A 114 9.66 7.96 -10.60
CA SER A 114 8.94 9.25 -10.69
C SER A 114 7.42 9.11 -10.49
N ASN A 115 7.01 8.19 -9.61
CA ASN A 115 5.59 7.93 -9.34
C ASN A 115 5.06 8.75 -8.13
N GLY A 116 5.58 9.95 -7.90
CA GLY A 116 5.20 10.81 -6.78
C GLY A 116 3.72 11.21 -6.77
N LEU A 117 3.12 11.31 -7.95
CA LEU A 117 1.70 11.63 -8.15
C LEU A 117 0.78 10.41 -8.20
N LYS A 118 1.34 9.20 -8.35
CA LYS A 118 0.54 7.98 -8.52
C LYS A 118 -0.02 7.50 -7.18
N VAL A 119 -1.23 6.96 -7.23
CA VAL A 119 -1.90 6.32 -6.11
C VAL A 119 -1.41 4.89 -5.98
N PHE A 120 -1.01 4.49 -4.78
CA PHE A 120 -0.63 3.12 -4.45
C PHE A 120 -1.73 2.47 -3.62
N PHE A 121 -1.87 1.14 -3.71
CA PHE A 121 -2.67 0.45 -2.71
C PHE A 121 -2.10 0.74 -1.32
N GLN A 122 -2.98 0.72 -0.33
CA GLN A 122 -2.71 1.12 1.05
C GLN A 122 -2.37 2.60 1.27
N ASP A 123 -2.30 3.45 0.24
CA ASP A 123 -2.17 4.88 0.44
C ASP A 123 -3.37 5.44 1.23
N LEU A 124 -3.07 6.38 2.14
CA LEU A 124 -4.07 7.19 2.83
C LEU A 124 -4.48 8.37 1.95
N CYS A 125 -5.77 8.46 1.66
CA CYS A 125 -6.33 9.48 0.78
C CYS A 125 -7.73 9.90 1.24
N ASN A 126 -8.27 10.97 0.67
CA ASN A 126 -9.66 11.36 0.87
C ASN A 126 -10.39 11.27 -0.47
N LEU A 127 -11.60 10.72 -0.45
CA LEU A 127 -12.51 10.78 -1.58
C LEU A 127 -13.22 12.13 -1.56
N GLN A 128 -13.09 12.90 -2.64
CA GLN A 128 -13.75 14.19 -2.80
C GLN A 128 -14.73 14.15 -3.97
N ASN A 129 -15.95 14.63 -3.75
CA ASN A 129 -16.88 14.91 -4.84
C ASN A 129 -16.48 16.23 -5.53
N ILE A 130 -16.31 16.22 -6.86
CA ILE A 130 -15.81 17.38 -7.61
C ILE A 130 -16.77 18.56 -7.54
N ASN A 131 -18.06 18.30 -7.77
CA ASN A 131 -19.07 19.36 -7.90
C ASN A 131 -19.28 20.12 -6.59
N THR A 132 -19.32 19.41 -5.46
CA THR A 132 -19.63 20.00 -4.14
C THR A 132 -18.39 20.31 -3.31
N ASN A 133 -17.20 19.85 -3.73
CA ASN A 133 -15.95 19.88 -2.99
C ASN A 133 -16.00 19.23 -1.59
N LYS A 134 -17.08 18.50 -1.26
CA LYS A 134 -17.21 17.76 -0.01
C LYS A 134 -16.39 16.48 -0.08
N VAL A 135 -15.85 16.09 1.06
CA VAL A 135 -15.01 14.92 1.24
C VAL A 135 -15.69 13.91 2.16
N LEU A 136 -15.27 12.66 2.10
CA LEU A 136 -15.79 11.59 2.95
C LEU A 136 -15.83 12.00 4.44
N ASP A 137 -17.00 11.85 5.07
CA ASP A 137 -17.22 12.17 6.48
C ASP A 137 -17.37 10.92 7.33
N LEU A 138 -16.58 10.86 8.39
CA LEU A 138 -16.46 9.72 9.28
C LEU A 138 -16.84 10.07 10.74
N ASN A 139 -17.27 11.30 11.00
CA ASN A 139 -17.67 11.71 12.37
C ASN A 139 -18.84 10.89 12.92
N ASN A 140 -19.77 10.49 12.05
CA ASN A 140 -20.94 9.70 12.44
C ASN A 140 -20.58 8.27 12.87
N LEU A 141 -19.38 7.78 12.54
CA LEU A 141 -18.88 6.47 12.95
C LEU A 141 -18.21 6.53 14.33
N ILE A 142 -17.46 7.60 14.62
CA ILE A 142 -16.67 7.74 15.86
C ILE A 142 -17.58 7.76 17.11
N ASN A 143 -18.85 8.17 16.95
CA ASN A 143 -19.82 8.30 18.03
C ASN A 143 -20.75 7.07 18.21
N LYS A 144 -20.55 6.01 17.43
CA LYS A 144 -21.32 4.77 17.57
C LYS A 144 -20.39 3.64 17.96
N ASP A 145 -20.83 2.79 18.89
CA ASP A 145 -20.12 1.55 19.18
C ASP A 145 -19.90 0.79 17.87
N TYR A 146 -18.65 0.37 17.62
CA TYR A 146 -18.14 -0.23 16.37
C TYR A 146 -18.88 -1.51 15.88
N GLY A 147 -20.02 -1.86 16.47
CA GLY A 147 -20.86 -3.01 16.15
C GLY A 147 -22.10 -2.73 15.29
N ASP A 148 -22.44 -1.47 14.98
CA ASP A 148 -23.65 -1.16 14.19
C ASP A 148 -23.28 -0.91 12.71
N SER A 149 -23.24 -1.99 11.92
CA SER A 149 -22.77 -2.10 10.52
C SER A 149 -23.65 -1.41 9.45
N ASN A 150 -24.54 -0.50 9.88
CA ASN A 150 -25.49 0.20 9.01
C ASN A 150 -25.31 1.72 9.08
N THR A 151 -24.10 2.20 9.37
CA THR A 151 -23.81 3.64 9.29
C THR A 151 -23.68 4.07 7.83
N LYS A 152 -24.53 4.99 7.40
CA LYS A 152 -24.54 5.51 6.04
C LYS A 152 -23.25 6.26 5.71
N VAL A 153 -22.79 6.16 4.48
CA VAL A 153 -21.64 6.93 3.98
C VAL A 153 -22.09 8.34 3.62
N THR A 154 -21.49 9.33 4.28
CA THR A 154 -21.82 10.76 4.16
C THR A 154 -20.60 11.56 3.70
N LEU A 155 -20.80 12.78 3.17
CA LEU A 155 -19.72 13.72 2.86
C LEU A 155 -19.82 15.00 3.72
N SER A 156 -18.72 15.71 3.95
CA SER A 156 -18.71 17.00 4.64
C SER A 156 -17.62 17.94 4.12
N LYS A 157 -17.70 19.23 4.51
CA LYS A 157 -16.66 20.23 4.18
C LYS A 157 -15.51 20.28 5.19
N LYS A 158 -15.68 19.69 6.38
CA LYS A 158 -14.83 19.96 7.56
C LYS A 158 -13.92 18.80 7.95
N CYS A 159 -14.20 17.58 7.52
CA CYS A 159 -13.47 16.38 7.98
C CYS A 159 -12.42 15.96 6.97
N LYS A 160 -11.21 15.63 7.43
CA LYS A 160 -10.15 15.02 6.61
C LYS A 160 -9.85 13.63 7.15
N ASN A 161 -10.87 12.79 7.20
CA ASN A 161 -10.66 11.43 7.63
C ASN A 161 -10.24 10.63 6.39
N GLU A 162 -9.05 10.06 6.45
CA GLU A 162 -8.45 9.37 5.32
C GLU A 162 -9.05 7.97 5.20
N LEU A 163 -9.35 7.56 3.98
CA LEU A 163 -9.64 6.20 3.60
C LEU A 163 -8.38 5.55 3.04
N GLN A 164 -8.40 4.24 2.99
CA GLN A 164 -7.35 3.44 2.40
C GLN A 164 -7.91 2.59 1.24
N ILE A 165 -7.11 2.45 0.18
CA ILE A 165 -7.48 1.68 -1.01
C ILE A 165 -6.88 0.29 -0.89
N ILE A 166 -7.71 -0.75 -0.96
CA ILE A 166 -7.30 -2.14 -0.77
C ILE A 166 -7.52 -2.93 -2.07
N SER A 167 -6.57 -3.80 -2.39
CA SER A 167 -6.69 -4.72 -3.52
C SER A 167 -7.62 -5.87 -3.16
N ASN A 168 -8.63 -6.15 -4.01
CA ASN A 168 -9.48 -7.34 -3.85
C ASN A 168 -8.82 -8.61 -4.36
N LYS A 169 -7.75 -8.48 -5.17
CA LYS A 169 -6.94 -9.63 -5.56
C LYS A 169 -6.17 -10.11 -4.33
N PRO A 170 -6.06 -11.44 -4.09
CA PRO A 170 -5.11 -12.00 -3.15
C PRO A 170 -3.70 -11.74 -3.69
N LYS A 171 -3.23 -10.51 -3.54
CA LYS A 171 -1.87 -10.12 -3.82
C LYS A 171 -1.09 -10.23 -2.51
N THR A 172 -0.01 -10.99 -2.58
CA THR A 172 1.13 -11.04 -1.65
C THR A 172 1.38 -9.68 -0.98
N PHE A 173 1.89 -9.71 0.26
CA PHE A 173 2.46 -8.69 1.17
C PHE A 173 3.00 -7.31 0.65
N PHE A 174 2.88 -6.98 -0.64
CA PHE A 174 3.48 -5.84 -1.34
C PHE A 174 2.47 -4.85 -1.92
N SER A 175 1.23 -4.87 -1.45
CA SER A 175 0.21 -3.94 -1.96
C SER A 175 0.64 -2.47 -1.78
N GLU A 176 1.33 -2.11 -0.69
CA GLU A 176 1.87 -0.75 -0.45
C GLU A 176 2.80 -0.22 -1.55
N SER A 177 3.45 -1.11 -2.31
CA SER A 177 4.37 -0.77 -3.41
C SER A 177 3.73 -0.95 -4.80
N THR A 178 2.44 -1.28 -4.85
CA THR A 178 1.70 -1.54 -6.08
C THR A 178 0.84 -0.33 -6.44
N ILE A 179 1.01 0.18 -7.65
CA ILE A 179 0.24 1.32 -8.17
C ILE A 179 -1.17 0.85 -8.55
N VAL A 180 -2.17 1.67 -8.23
CA VAL A 180 -3.57 1.46 -8.60
C VAL A 180 -3.82 1.90 -10.05
N THR A 181 -4.68 1.18 -10.75
CA THR A 181 -5.05 1.35 -12.16
C THR A 181 -6.57 1.48 -12.32
N PHE A 182 -7.01 2.23 -13.32
CA PHE A 182 -8.45 2.29 -13.66
C PHE A 182 -8.96 0.93 -14.14
N GLY A 183 -10.22 0.63 -13.85
CA GLY A 183 -10.88 -0.62 -14.26
C GLY A 183 -10.55 -1.84 -13.39
N GLU A 184 -9.72 -1.72 -12.35
CA GLU A 184 -9.45 -2.85 -11.45
C GLU A 184 -10.41 -2.91 -10.25
N ASN A 185 -10.74 -4.14 -9.84
CA ASN A 185 -11.55 -4.40 -8.66
C ASN A 185 -10.75 -4.09 -7.38
N LEU A 186 -11.29 -3.19 -6.57
CA LEU A 186 -10.71 -2.76 -5.30
C LEU A 186 -11.78 -2.57 -4.24
N SER A 187 -11.35 -2.30 -3.01
CA SER A 187 -12.21 -1.90 -1.91
C SER A 187 -11.71 -0.61 -1.28
N LEU A 188 -12.61 0.16 -0.66
CA LEU A 188 -12.26 1.33 0.12
C LEU A 188 -12.58 1.05 1.59
N ASN A 189 -11.55 1.12 2.45
CA ASN A 189 -11.70 0.83 3.87
C ASN A 189 -11.31 2.03 4.73
N LEU A 190 -11.74 1.94 5.99
CA LEU A 190 -11.25 2.81 7.03
C LEU A 190 -9.93 2.27 7.58
N PRO A 191 -8.85 3.08 7.57
CA PRO A 191 -7.54 2.66 8.02
C PRO A 191 -7.60 2.05 9.43
N SER A 192 -6.91 0.92 9.61
CA SER A 192 -6.84 0.21 10.90
C SER A 192 -8.18 -0.25 11.47
N SER A 193 -9.17 -0.44 10.61
CA SER A 193 -10.45 -1.06 10.96
C SER A 193 -10.85 -2.11 9.94
N ILE A 194 -11.87 -2.88 10.27
CA ILE A 194 -12.53 -3.85 9.39
C ILE A 194 -13.71 -3.24 8.62
N LEU A 195 -13.84 -1.91 8.59
CA LEU A 195 -14.99 -1.24 7.98
C LEU A 195 -14.69 -0.87 6.52
N PHE A 196 -15.59 -1.28 5.63
CA PHE A 196 -15.50 -1.08 4.18
C PHE A 196 -16.76 -0.39 3.67
N ILE A 197 -16.61 0.37 2.59
CA ILE A 197 -17.77 0.88 1.85
C ILE A 197 -18.48 -0.30 1.19
N LYS A 198 -19.76 -0.44 1.46
CA LYS A 198 -20.65 -1.49 0.95
C LYS A 198 -21.89 -0.88 0.33
N ALA A 199 -22.37 -1.43 -0.78
CA ALA A 199 -23.72 -1.18 -1.27
C ALA A 199 -24.73 -2.13 -0.63
N LEU A 200 -25.86 -1.61 -0.15
CA LEU A 200 -27.01 -2.42 0.28
C LEU A 200 -28.16 -2.29 -0.72
N SER A 201 -29.12 -3.22 -0.65
CA SER A 201 -30.28 -3.32 -1.54
C SER A 201 -31.14 -2.05 -1.63
N ASN A 202 -31.06 -1.15 -0.66
CA ASN A 202 -31.77 0.13 -0.66
C ASN A 202 -31.05 1.24 -1.46
N SER A 203 -30.05 0.89 -2.26
CA SER A 203 -29.29 1.80 -3.12
C SER A 203 -28.46 2.85 -2.36
N ILE A 204 -28.31 2.75 -1.05
CA ILE A 204 -27.46 3.65 -0.24
C ILE A 204 -26.17 2.93 0.10
N LEU A 205 -25.06 3.67 0.19
CA LEU A 205 -23.78 3.16 0.65
C LEU A 205 -23.66 3.20 2.17
N TYR A 206 -23.07 2.16 2.73
CA TYR A 206 -22.88 1.94 4.16
C TYR A 206 -21.45 1.55 4.50
N TRP A 207 -21.09 1.72 5.76
CA TRP A 207 -19.91 1.13 6.37
C TRP A 207 -20.23 -0.25 6.91
N GLY A 208 -19.80 -1.30 6.21
CA GLY A 208 -19.99 -2.71 6.59
C GLY A 208 -18.72 -3.34 7.15
N SER A 209 -18.88 -4.32 8.05
CA SER A 209 -17.79 -5.04 8.74
C SER A 209 -17.85 -6.56 8.57
N ASP A 210 -18.65 -7.07 7.63
CA ASP A 210 -18.81 -8.52 7.46
C ASP A 210 -17.45 -9.14 7.08
N ALA A 211 -17.24 -10.42 7.44
CA ALA A 211 -16.05 -11.16 7.07
C ALA A 211 -15.89 -11.13 5.55
N ILE A 212 -15.00 -10.28 5.06
CA ILE A 212 -14.83 -10.04 3.62
C ILE A 212 -14.44 -11.36 2.96
N SER A 213 -15.36 -11.91 2.19
CA SER A 213 -14.96 -12.76 1.09
C SER A 213 -14.41 -11.81 0.02
N TYR A 214 -13.19 -12.07 -0.46
CA TYR A 214 -12.51 -11.25 -1.48
C TYR A 214 -13.31 -11.12 -2.81
N ASN A 215 -14.45 -11.80 -2.93
CA ASN A 215 -15.37 -11.82 -4.07
C ASN A 215 -16.80 -11.42 -3.68
N ASP A 216 -17.00 -10.69 -2.58
CA ASP A 216 -18.32 -10.13 -2.30
C ASP A 216 -18.54 -8.88 -3.17
N ASP A 217 -19.47 -8.98 -4.12
CA ASP A 217 -19.76 -7.95 -5.11
C ASP A 217 -20.24 -6.65 -4.44
N ASP A 218 -20.82 -6.72 -3.24
CA ASP A 218 -21.32 -5.56 -2.50
C ASP A 218 -20.21 -4.61 -2.04
N TYR A 219 -18.98 -5.11 -1.89
CA TYR A 219 -17.79 -4.34 -1.47
C TYR A 219 -16.87 -3.99 -2.65
N THR A 220 -17.10 -4.61 -3.80
CA THR A 220 -16.23 -4.46 -4.96
C THR A 220 -16.52 -3.15 -5.69
N ILE A 221 -15.51 -2.29 -5.69
CA ILE A 221 -15.52 -1.00 -6.35
C ILE A 221 -14.63 -1.06 -7.59
N VAL A 222 -15.09 -0.43 -8.67
CA VAL A 222 -14.29 -0.13 -9.85
C VAL A 222 -14.24 1.37 -10.05
N LEU A 223 -13.04 1.91 -10.24
CA LEU A 223 -12.85 3.32 -10.61
C LEU A 223 -12.79 3.42 -12.13
N GLU A 224 -13.71 4.18 -12.72
CA GLU A 224 -13.80 4.40 -14.17
C GLU A 224 -13.36 5.83 -14.50
N SER A 225 -12.29 5.98 -15.28
CA SER A 225 -11.80 7.31 -15.63
C SER A 225 -12.73 8.05 -16.60
N LEU A 226 -12.70 9.38 -16.52
CA LEU A 226 -13.33 10.25 -17.51
C LEU A 226 -12.46 10.47 -18.76
N THR A 227 -11.14 10.32 -18.65
CA THR A 227 -10.17 10.68 -19.71
C THR A 227 -9.19 9.57 -20.06
N LYS A 228 -8.91 8.67 -19.13
CA LYS A 228 -7.96 7.57 -19.26
C LYS A 228 -8.62 6.25 -19.61
N LYS A 229 -7.84 5.33 -20.16
CA LYS A 229 -8.28 3.95 -20.47
C LYS A 229 -8.11 3.04 -19.26
N ASP A 230 -8.86 1.95 -19.25
CA ASP A 230 -8.67 0.88 -18.26
C ASP A 230 -7.24 0.33 -18.33
N GLY A 231 -6.68 0.00 -17.17
CA GLY A 231 -5.29 -0.41 -16.99
C GLY A 231 -4.30 0.75 -16.87
N GLU A 232 -4.68 1.99 -17.17
CA GLU A 232 -3.81 3.15 -16.93
C GLU A 232 -3.74 3.50 -15.43
N HIS A 233 -2.57 3.96 -14.98
CA HIS A 233 -2.32 4.29 -13.58
C HIS A 233 -3.15 5.51 -13.13
N ILE A 234 -3.66 5.42 -11.90
CA ILE A 234 -4.37 6.50 -11.22
C ILE A 234 -3.36 7.47 -10.61
N ASN A 235 -3.54 8.77 -10.87
CA ASN A 235 -2.87 9.86 -10.18
C ASN A 235 -3.82 10.52 -9.17
N TYR A 236 -3.26 11.09 -8.11
CA TYR A 236 -4.01 12.03 -7.27
C TYR A 236 -4.48 13.21 -8.12
N GLY A 237 -5.74 13.60 -7.95
CA GLY A 237 -6.38 14.65 -8.73
C GLY A 237 -7.09 14.17 -10.00
N ASP A 238 -6.84 12.94 -10.48
CA ASP A 238 -7.62 12.40 -11.59
C ASP A 238 -9.11 12.35 -11.22
N GLU A 239 -9.96 12.69 -12.20
CA GLU A 239 -11.41 12.63 -12.07
C GLU A 239 -11.95 11.30 -12.61
N PHE A 240 -12.84 10.69 -11.84
CA PHE A 240 -13.42 9.39 -12.14
C PHE A 240 -14.83 9.23 -11.62
N LEU A 241 -15.52 8.22 -12.14
CA LEU A 241 -16.76 7.68 -11.60
C LEU A 241 -16.44 6.44 -10.78
N ILE A 242 -17.28 6.16 -9.79
CA ILE A 242 -17.19 4.95 -8.97
C ILE A 242 -18.32 4.03 -9.39
N LYS A 243 -17.99 2.77 -9.68
CA LYS A 243 -18.95 1.69 -9.95
C LYS A 243 -18.98 0.68 -8.82
N ILE A 244 -20.18 0.26 -8.45
CA ILE A 244 -20.46 -0.87 -7.55
C ILE A 244 -21.66 -1.61 -8.14
N LEU A 245 -21.58 -2.94 -8.30
CA LEU A 245 -22.65 -3.74 -8.92
C LEU A 245 -23.11 -3.19 -10.28
N ASP A 246 -22.17 -2.75 -11.12
CA ASP A 246 -22.40 -2.06 -12.41
C ASP A 246 -23.23 -0.75 -12.36
N CYS A 247 -23.53 -0.26 -11.15
CA CYS A 247 -24.23 1.00 -10.91
C CYS A 247 -23.24 2.11 -10.60
N TYR A 248 -23.56 3.36 -10.98
CA TYR A 248 -22.73 4.51 -10.63
C TYR A 248 -23.09 5.07 -9.26
N VAL A 249 -22.06 5.36 -8.48
CA VAL A 249 -22.20 6.10 -7.22
C VAL A 249 -22.41 7.58 -7.52
N VAL A 250 -23.39 8.18 -6.85
CA VAL A 250 -23.69 9.61 -6.89
C VAL A 250 -23.80 10.17 -5.48
N TYR A 251 -23.49 11.46 -5.33
CA TYR A 251 -23.68 12.18 -4.08
C TYR A 251 -25.02 12.95 -4.08
N ASP A 252 -25.93 12.51 -3.21
CA ASP A 252 -27.17 13.22 -2.91
C ASP A 252 -26.88 14.32 -1.87
N GLU A 253 -26.86 15.56 -2.34
CA GLU A 253 -26.60 16.72 -1.50
C GLU A 253 -27.74 17.02 -0.51
N ILE A 254 -28.99 16.72 -0.86
CA ILE A 254 -30.16 17.01 -0.02
C ILE A 254 -30.12 16.12 1.21
N ASN A 255 -29.91 14.83 1.01
CA ASN A 255 -29.87 13.86 2.10
C ASN A 255 -28.47 13.68 2.71
N ASN A 256 -27.44 14.26 2.09
CA ASN A 256 -26.03 14.13 2.44
C ASN A 256 -25.50 12.69 2.41
N LEU A 257 -25.81 11.93 1.37
CA LEU A 257 -25.54 10.49 1.27
C LEU A 257 -24.88 10.12 -0.06
N LEU A 258 -24.10 9.04 -0.05
CA LEU A 258 -23.71 8.35 -1.28
C LEU A 258 -24.71 7.23 -1.59
N SER A 259 -25.14 7.15 -2.84
CA SER A 259 -26.07 6.14 -3.35
C SER A 259 -25.61 5.58 -4.68
N ILE A 260 -25.98 4.33 -4.97
CA ILE A 260 -25.80 3.71 -6.29
C ILE A 260 -27.03 3.97 -7.16
N THR A 261 -26.80 4.16 -8.45
CA THR A 261 -27.85 4.47 -9.43
C THR A 261 -27.62 3.72 -10.74
N ASN A 262 -28.71 3.30 -11.39
CA ASN A 262 -28.70 2.74 -12.75
C ASN A 262 -28.56 3.82 -13.83
N PHE A 263 -27.83 4.90 -13.54
CA PHE A 263 -27.57 5.94 -14.50
C PHE A 263 -26.61 5.45 -15.59
N ASN A 264 -26.71 6.02 -16.77
CA ASN A 264 -25.61 5.94 -17.72
C ASN A 264 -24.51 6.94 -17.30
N LYS A 265 -23.33 6.82 -17.93
CA LYS A 265 -22.16 7.66 -17.65
C LYS A 265 -22.49 9.15 -17.64
N GLU A 266 -23.15 9.65 -18.68
CA GLU A 266 -23.49 11.07 -18.82
C GLU A 266 -24.42 11.57 -17.72
N LYS A 267 -25.41 10.77 -17.34
CA LYS A 267 -26.35 11.14 -16.28
C LYS A 267 -25.68 11.10 -14.91
N ALA A 268 -24.79 10.13 -14.64
CA ALA A 268 -23.99 10.10 -13.41
C ALA A 268 -23.14 11.37 -13.27
N ILE A 269 -22.45 11.78 -14.34
CA ILE A 269 -21.64 13.02 -14.36
C ILE A 269 -22.50 14.24 -13.99
N LYS A 270 -23.68 14.37 -14.59
CA LYS A 270 -24.60 15.50 -14.32
C LYS A 270 -25.20 15.49 -12.91
N ASN A 271 -25.20 14.35 -12.21
CA ASN A 271 -25.83 14.17 -10.91
C ASN A 271 -24.80 13.93 -9.80
N ASN A 272 -23.74 14.73 -9.75
CA ASN A 272 -22.70 14.64 -8.71
C ASN A 272 -22.03 13.26 -8.60
N GLY A 273 -21.88 12.53 -9.71
CA GLY A 273 -21.21 11.23 -9.74
C GLY A 273 -19.69 11.31 -9.93
N VAL A 274 -19.12 12.49 -10.12
CA VAL A 274 -17.68 12.67 -10.36
C VAL A 274 -16.92 12.88 -9.06
N PHE A 275 -15.87 12.07 -8.87
CA PHE A 275 -15.00 12.11 -7.70
C PHE A 275 -13.53 12.21 -8.10
N ARG A 276 -12.70 12.57 -7.13
CA ARG A 276 -11.25 12.44 -7.20
C ARG A 276 -10.68 11.96 -5.87
N LEU A 277 -9.48 11.40 -5.94
CA LEU A 277 -8.66 11.12 -4.77
C LEU A 277 -7.72 12.31 -4.51
N ILE A 278 -7.71 12.78 -3.27
CA ILE A 278 -6.77 13.80 -2.80
C ILE A 278 -5.97 13.26 -1.61
N THR A 279 -4.76 13.76 -1.40
CA THR A 279 -3.93 13.37 -0.24
C THR A 279 -3.29 14.57 0.43
N ASN A 280 -2.99 14.45 1.73
CA ASN A 280 -2.16 15.41 2.45
C ASN A 280 -0.66 15.11 2.29
N ARG A 281 -0.31 14.02 1.61
CA ARG A 281 1.06 13.60 1.35
C ARG A 281 1.84 14.65 0.57
N LYS A 282 3.15 14.69 0.84
CA LYS A 282 4.11 15.52 0.11
C LYS A 282 4.73 14.75 -1.04
N GLY A 283 4.85 15.42 -2.18
CA GLY A 283 5.71 15.00 -3.29
C GLY A 283 7.04 15.72 -3.21
N TYR A 284 8.11 15.07 -3.67
CA TYR A 284 9.48 15.58 -3.61
C TYR A 284 10.05 15.75 -5.00
N TYR A 285 10.81 16.81 -5.25
CA TYR A 285 11.37 17.08 -6.57
C TYR A 285 12.68 17.86 -6.45
N CYS A 286 13.52 17.76 -7.49
CA CYS A 286 14.76 18.52 -7.56
C CYS A 286 14.54 19.86 -8.27
N GLU A 287 14.97 20.95 -7.63
CA GLU A 287 14.99 22.29 -8.21
C GLU A 287 16.28 22.98 -7.78
N ASP A 288 17.02 23.55 -8.73
CA ASP A 288 18.34 24.16 -8.49
C ASP A 288 19.33 23.23 -7.76
N ASN A 289 19.29 21.93 -8.07
CA ASN A 289 20.06 20.87 -7.40
C ASN A 289 19.77 20.74 -5.88
N ILE A 290 18.60 21.19 -5.44
CA ILE A 290 18.10 21.08 -4.07
C ILE A 290 16.81 20.26 -4.06
N CYS A 291 16.68 19.31 -3.15
CA CYS A 291 15.45 18.55 -2.95
C CYS A 291 14.42 19.43 -2.23
N LYS A 292 13.33 19.75 -2.94
CA LYS A 292 12.19 20.50 -2.43
C LYS A 292 10.97 19.57 -2.30
N ASN A 293 9.98 20.03 -1.56
CA ASN A 293 8.72 19.31 -1.38
C ASN A 293 7.54 20.26 -1.40
N ASP A 294 6.41 19.76 -1.89
CA ASP A 294 5.12 20.42 -1.80
C ASP A 294 4.01 19.35 -1.70
N ARG A 295 2.76 19.76 -1.48
CA ARG A 295 1.62 18.84 -1.45
C ARG A 295 1.45 18.17 -2.82
N VAL A 296 1.18 16.87 -2.84
CA VAL A 296 0.99 16.13 -4.11
C VAL A 296 -0.08 16.78 -4.98
N ASN A 297 -1.19 17.24 -4.39
CA ASN A 297 -2.29 17.84 -5.15
C ASN A 297 -1.88 19.14 -5.85
N SER A 298 -0.95 19.94 -5.29
CA SER A 298 -0.46 21.18 -5.94
C SER A 298 0.61 20.91 -7.01
N LEU A 299 1.18 19.71 -7.02
CA LEU A 299 2.20 19.29 -7.98
C LEU A 299 1.62 18.59 -9.21
N SER A 300 0.31 18.35 -9.23
CA SER A 300 -0.37 17.60 -10.30
C SER A 300 -0.23 18.24 -11.69
N GLU A 301 -0.11 19.57 -11.75
CA GLU A 301 0.06 20.34 -12.99
C GLU A 301 1.53 20.71 -13.30
N SER A 302 2.48 20.17 -12.53
CA SER A 302 3.90 20.50 -12.69
C SER A 302 4.59 19.63 -13.73
N ASP A 303 5.43 20.23 -14.58
CA ASP A 303 6.34 19.49 -15.49
C ASP A 303 7.50 18.77 -14.76
N LYS A 304 7.60 18.92 -13.43
CA LYS A 304 8.69 18.35 -12.63
C LYS A 304 8.50 16.86 -12.43
N LYS A 305 9.59 16.10 -12.43
CA LYS A 305 9.59 14.70 -11.97
C LYS A 305 9.36 14.67 -10.46
N ILE A 306 8.20 14.15 -10.05
CA ILE A 306 7.81 14.05 -8.65
C ILE A 306 8.15 12.65 -8.10
N TYR A 307 8.82 12.63 -6.96
CA TYR A 307 9.26 11.45 -6.24
C TYR A 307 8.45 11.25 -4.95
N ARG A 308 8.41 9.99 -4.52
CA ARG A 308 7.81 9.58 -3.23
C ARG A 308 8.81 9.64 -2.07
N ASP A 309 10.10 9.68 -2.36
CA ASP A 309 11.20 9.62 -1.39
C ASP A 309 11.61 11.03 -0.92
N LYS A 310 11.76 11.20 0.40
CA LYS A 310 12.00 12.51 1.02
C LYS A 310 13.36 13.12 0.70
N ASP A 311 14.30 12.28 0.30
CA ASP A 311 15.66 12.66 -0.09
C ASP A 311 15.78 12.79 -1.62
N CYS A 312 14.65 12.82 -2.34
CA CYS A 312 14.60 12.83 -3.80
C CYS A 312 15.41 11.67 -4.40
N TRP A 313 15.43 10.51 -3.74
CA TRP A 313 16.27 9.37 -4.09
C TRP A 313 17.76 9.70 -4.19
N ASN A 314 18.22 10.72 -3.46
CA ASN A 314 19.58 11.28 -3.52
C ASN A 314 19.96 11.88 -4.89
N MET A 315 19.00 12.22 -5.75
CA MET A 315 19.28 12.81 -7.06
C MET A 315 19.76 14.27 -7.00
N CYS A 316 19.50 14.95 -5.88
CA CYS A 316 19.90 16.32 -5.62
C CYS A 316 20.22 16.50 -4.13
N LYS A 317 20.80 17.66 -3.75
CA LYS A 317 21.18 17.91 -2.37
C LYS A 317 19.95 18.05 -1.49
N ASN A 318 19.86 17.28 -0.41
CA ASN A 318 18.82 17.50 0.58
C ASN A 318 19.24 18.67 1.50
N PRO A 319 18.46 19.76 1.59
CA PRO A 319 18.76 20.87 2.50
C PRO A 319 18.70 20.45 3.98
N ILE A 320 18.04 19.33 4.30
CA ILE A 320 17.90 18.79 5.65
C ILE A 320 18.98 17.74 5.90
N ILE A 321 20.24 18.16 6.02
CA ILE A 321 21.23 17.36 6.76
C ILE A 321 21.97 18.26 7.76
N LYS A 322 21.23 18.65 8.80
CA LYS A 322 21.82 18.90 10.12
C LYS A 322 21.35 17.78 11.03
N ASN A 323 22.30 17.00 11.55
CA ASN A 323 22.15 15.92 12.52
C ASN A 323 20.90 16.08 13.42
N LYS A 324 19.81 15.40 13.06
CA LYS A 324 18.88 14.88 14.07
C LYS A 324 19.25 13.43 14.25
N SER A 325 19.58 13.07 15.49
CA SER A 325 19.78 11.68 15.89
C SER A 325 18.60 10.84 15.42
N LEU A 326 18.84 9.54 15.25
CA LEU A 326 17.89 8.50 14.83
C LEU A 326 16.66 8.32 15.76
N HIS A 327 16.32 9.31 16.61
CA HIS A 327 15.28 9.19 17.63
C HIS A 327 14.06 10.13 17.49
N ASP A 328 14.05 11.05 16.53
CA ASP A 328 12.98 12.08 16.44
C ASP A 328 12.16 12.08 15.12
N ASP A 329 12.01 10.94 14.45
CA ASP A 329 11.00 10.74 13.39
C ASP A 329 9.77 9.99 13.97
N LYS A 330 9.15 10.60 14.98
CA LYS A 330 7.88 10.13 15.58
C LYS A 330 6.63 10.60 14.80
N SER A 331 6.75 10.90 13.50
CA SER A 331 5.63 11.41 12.70
C SER A 331 5.11 10.46 11.60
N LEU A 332 5.49 9.18 11.63
CA LEU A 332 4.85 8.15 10.79
C LEU A 332 4.56 6.80 11.51
N HIS A 333 4.64 6.76 12.84
CA HIS A 333 4.15 5.65 13.65
C HIS A 333 3.47 6.20 14.92
N GLU A 334 2.37 6.91 14.73
CA GLU A 334 1.32 6.98 15.75
C GLU A 334 -0.03 6.61 15.11
N LEU A 335 -0.06 5.43 14.47
CA LEU A 335 -1.16 4.54 14.84
C LEU A 335 -0.95 4.25 16.32
N LYS A 336 -1.67 5.00 17.16
CA LYS A 336 -2.07 4.50 18.45
C LYS A 336 -2.74 3.17 18.17
N VAL A 337 -1.96 2.10 18.26
CA VAL A 337 -2.43 0.90 18.94
C VAL A 337 -2.97 1.46 20.23
N VAL A 338 -4.29 1.64 20.30
CA VAL A 338 -5.01 1.60 21.56
C VAL A 338 -4.76 0.18 22.04
N SER A 339 -3.54 -0.07 22.55
CA SER A 339 -3.38 -1.04 23.58
C SER A 339 -4.25 -0.45 24.65
N GLN A 340 -5.34 -1.14 24.93
CA GLN A 340 -6.04 -0.96 26.17
C GLN A 340 -4.97 -1.05 27.26
N LYS A 341 -4.49 0.10 27.71
CA LYS A 341 -4.09 0.30 29.11
C LYS A 341 -5.36 0.28 29.95
N ASN A 342 -6.17 -0.77 29.80
CA ASN A 342 -6.82 -1.35 30.95
C ASN A 342 -5.71 -2.13 31.64
N GLY A 343 -5.06 -1.46 32.60
CA GLY A 343 -4.40 -2.16 33.69
C GLY A 343 -5.44 -2.91 34.51
N GLY A 344 -6.07 -3.93 33.90
CA GLY A 344 -6.72 -4.99 34.63
C GLY A 344 -5.60 -5.83 35.21
N LYS A 345 -5.33 -5.67 36.51
CA LYS A 345 -4.55 -6.66 37.25
C LYS A 345 -5.19 -8.02 36.94
N PHE A 346 -4.46 -8.85 36.19
CA PHE A 346 -4.87 -10.22 35.93
C PHE A 346 -4.99 -10.91 37.29
N ASN A 347 -6.22 -11.07 37.77
CA ASN A 347 -6.46 -11.54 39.11
C ASN A 347 -6.37 -13.07 39.08
N TYR A 348 -5.19 -13.58 39.43
CA TYR A 348 -4.85 -15.02 39.47
C TYR A 348 -5.91 -15.88 40.18
N ILE A 349 -6.71 -15.26 41.05
CA ILE A 349 -7.85 -15.87 41.74
C ILE A 349 -8.89 -16.44 40.75
N TYR A 350 -9.23 -15.77 39.65
CA TYR A 350 -10.22 -16.28 38.69
C TYR A 350 -9.70 -17.48 37.88
N LEU A 351 -8.40 -17.51 37.58
CA LEU A 351 -7.76 -18.65 36.94
C LEU A 351 -7.74 -19.86 37.88
N LEU A 352 -7.45 -19.63 39.17
CA LEU A 352 -7.51 -20.64 40.23
C LEU A 352 -8.93 -21.18 40.43
N ILE A 353 -9.94 -20.32 40.46
CA ILE A 353 -11.35 -20.73 40.54
C ILE A 353 -11.72 -21.59 39.32
N GLY A 354 -11.30 -21.20 38.12
CA GLY A 354 -11.54 -21.99 36.90
C GLY A 354 -10.95 -23.40 37.00
N ILE A 355 -9.69 -23.51 37.41
CA ILE A 355 -8.99 -24.81 37.57
C ILE A 355 -9.66 -25.67 38.64
N ILE A 356 -10.03 -25.09 39.79
CA ILE A 356 -10.72 -25.82 40.87
C ILE A 356 -12.10 -26.30 40.41
N THR A 357 -12.83 -25.49 39.64
CA THR A 357 -14.17 -25.86 39.15
C THR A 357 -14.08 -27.04 38.17
N VAL A 358 -13.09 -27.03 37.27
CA VAL A 358 -12.83 -28.16 36.35
C VAL A 358 -12.43 -29.41 37.11
N LEU A 359 -11.57 -29.31 38.13
CA LEU A 359 -11.19 -30.45 38.97
C LEU A 359 -12.39 -31.04 39.73
N ILE A 360 -13.28 -30.20 40.28
CA ILE A 360 -14.49 -30.66 40.95
C ILE A 360 -15.41 -31.38 39.96
N ILE A 361 -15.61 -30.85 38.75
CA ILE A 361 -16.41 -31.50 37.71
C ILE A 361 -15.81 -32.85 37.32
N VAL A 362 -14.49 -32.94 37.12
CA VAL A 362 -13.82 -34.20 36.80
C VAL A 362 -13.98 -35.23 37.92
N VAL A 363 -13.85 -34.82 39.19
CA VAL A 363 -14.05 -35.71 40.34
C VAL A 363 -15.51 -36.17 40.45
N ILE A 364 -16.48 -35.30 40.16
CA ILE A 364 -17.90 -35.66 40.15
C ILE A 364 -18.17 -36.66 39.01
N VAL A 365 -17.70 -36.39 37.79
CA VAL A 365 -17.90 -37.29 36.65
C VAL A 365 -17.28 -38.67 36.89
N LEU A 366 -16.06 -38.74 37.45
CA LEU A 366 -15.39 -39.98 37.83
C LEU A 366 -16.02 -40.72 39.02
N LYS A 367 -17.01 -40.12 39.70
CA LYS A 367 -17.75 -40.76 40.79
C LYS A 367 -19.10 -41.30 40.33
N TYR A 368 -19.59 -40.86 39.17
CA TYR A 368 -20.86 -41.26 38.58
C TYR A 368 -20.72 -42.10 37.29
N PHE A 369 -19.49 -42.30 36.82
CA PHE A 369 -19.04 -43.34 35.89
C PHE A 369 -17.97 -44.17 36.59
#